data_AF-A0A9E2NKC1-F1
#
_entry.id   AF-A0A9E2NKC1-F1
#
_cell.length_a   1.000
_cell.length_b   1.000
_cell.length_c   1.000
_cell.angle_alpha   90.00
_cell.angle_beta   90.00
_cell.angle_gamma   90.00
#
_symmetry.space_group_name_H-M   'P 1'
#
loop_
_entity.id
_entity.type
_entity.pdbx_description
1 polymer ?
#
loop_
_entity_poly.entity_id
_entity_poly.type
_entity_poly.pdbx_seq_one_letter_code
_entity_poly.pdbx_strand_id
1 'polypeptide(L)'
;MKMSKNYKRLCLVLGLSAVMGTGALAAKSGTETKQATYRNIQVTYNGAAQNLALEPFLIDGSVYVPLRAFGDIVGVSATWAPASNTVILTGGSSNSESEIAQLTYQNTLLQRQLQEANAKLSKYESGSSSNGSSTTTGTNITAAQLKETEEYLDSMYSDYFNKIDFDFSLTQTSSHLDLTISYSTRSENNAFNNTSEKNITKFIQKVCNDIAATHKDIEIQGVIEYSNDDQEKVSFTRSKAAKYSYNFAFDEDTLKDLIEEETDGSISLGSIGSVTISDTDVAIREVRSTVNVKLYLSISSDNVTKWSGFTTSQKRNAIKGQLESIQDALMERTSYDVNVMIYDRESNTIAQINSDGDLSYTN
;
A
#
# COMPACT_ATOMS: atom_id res chain seq x y z
N MET A 1 -3.93 89.06 44.30
CA MET A 1 -4.89 88.90 43.20
C MET A 1 -4.63 87.55 42.54
N LYS A 2 -5.56 86.61 42.70
CA LYS A 2 -5.40 85.18 42.37
C LYS A 2 -6.02 84.88 41.00
N MET A 3 -5.25 84.11 40.23
CA MET A 3 -5.64 83.10 39.23
C MET A 3 -6.27 83.56 37.91
N SER A 4 -5.52 83.34 36.81
CA SER A 4 -5.96 82.39 35.78
C SER A 4 -4.74 81.77 35.08
N LYS A 5 -4.75 80.44 34.91
CA LYS A 5 -3.82 79.67 34.08
C LYS A 5 -4.61 78.73 33.16
N ASN A 6 -5.15 79.27 32.09
CA ASN A 6 -4.64 79.12 30.72
C ASN A 6 -4.07 77.76 30.23
N TYR A 7 -4.85 77.19 29.29
CA TYR A 7 -4.50 76.53 28.02
C TYR A 7 -3.96 75.09 28.07
N LYS A 8 -4.77 74.08 27.69
CA LYS A 8 -5.06 73.63 26.31
C LYS A 8 -3.80 73.27 25.51
N ARG A 9 -3.65 71.98 25.20
CA ARG A 9 -2.84 71.26 24.18
C ARG A 9 -2.40 69.93 24.83
N LEU A 10 -2.38 68.75 24.23
CA LEU A 10 -2.59 68.25 22.88
C LEU A 10 -2.72 66.72 23.07
N CYS A 11 -3.67 66.06 22.41
CA CYS A 11 -3.83 64.60 22.46
C CYS A 11 -2.73 63.90 21.63
N LEU A 12 -2.08 62.85 22.15
CA LEU A 12 -1.72 61.64 21.38
C LEU A 12 -1.23 60.48 22.29
N VAL A 13 -2.05 59.42 22.40
CA VAL A 13 -1.74 57.99 22.19
C VAL A 13 -0.79 57.22 23.15
N LEU A 14 -1.25 55.99 23.48
CA LEU A 14 -0.61 54.81 24.09
C LEU A 14 -0.74 54.60 25.61
N GLY A 15 -1.34 53.47 25.99
CA GLY A 15 -1.28 52.95 27.35
C GLY A 15 -2.28 51.83 27.65
N LEU A 16 -1.99 50.63 27.13
CA LEU A 16 -2.52 49.32 27.56
C LEU A 16 -2.93 49.26 29.04
N SER A 17 -4.17 48.84 29.34
CA SER A 17 -4.41 47.76 30.31
C SER A 17 -5.87 47.32 30.29
N ALA A 18 -6.01 46.00 30.20
CA ALA A 18 -7.26 45.27 30.14
C ALA A 18 -8.08 45.40 31.42
N VAL A 19 -9.40 45.58 31.28
CA VAL A 19 -10.38 44.81 32.05
C VAL A 19 -11.49 44.39 31.09
N MET A 20 -11.39 43.16 30.58
CA MET A 20 -12.54 42.43 30.07
C MET A 20 -13.50 42.22 31.23
N GLY A 21 -14.67 42.83 31.15
CA GLY A 21 -15.82 42.49 31.97
C GLY A 21 -16.95 42.02 31.06
N THR A 22 -16.83 40.82 30.49
CA THR A 22 -18.00 40.12 29.96
C THR A 22 -18.85 39.70 31.16
N GLY A 23 -19.84 40.52 31.50
CA GLY A 23 -20.88 40.09 32.45
C GLY A 23 -21.62 38.91 31.85
N ALA A 24 -21.35 37.70 32.33
CA ALA A 24 -22.20 36.55 32.06
C ALA A 24 -23.61 36.90 32.57
N LEU A 25 -24.62 36.81 31.69
CA LEU A 25 -26.02 36.89 32.11
C LEU A 25 -26.27 35.75 33.09
N ALA A 26 -26.42 36.05 34.37
CA ALA A 26 -26.77 35.05 35.37
C ALA A 26 -28.15 34.49 35.03
N ALA A 27 -28.23 33.16 34.81
CA ALA A 27 -29.50 32.49 34.59
C ALA A 27 -30.41 32.70 35.81
N LYS A 28 -31.66 33.10 35.58
CA LYS A 28 -32.66 33.28 36.63
C LYS A 28 -32.93 31.92 37.30
N SER A 29 -32.82 31.85 38.62
CA SER A 29 -33.16 30.64 39.40
C SER A 29 -34.55 30.80 40.02
N GLY A 30 -35.45 29.86 39.74
CA GLY A 30 -36.85 29.88 40.16
C GLY A 30 -37.77 29.18 39.15
N THR A 31 -39.03 28.94 39.52
CA THR A 31 -40.05 28.41 38.58
C THR A 31 -41.00 29.53 38.19
N GLU A 32 -41.29 29.65 36.90
CA GLU A 32 -42.32 30.54 36.37
C GLU A 32 -43.32 29.73 35.55
N THR A 33 -44.61 30.08 35.65
CA THR A 33 -45.63 29.51 34.78
C THR A 33 -45.76 30.39 33.53
N LYS A 34 -45.62 29.77 32.37
CA LYS A 34 -45.76 30.41 31.06
C LYS A 34 -46.84 29.70 30.25
N GLN A 35 -47.64 30.45 29.51
CA GLN A 35 -48.64 29.88 28.60
C GLN A 35 -48.00 29.59 27.24
N ALA A 36 -48.04 28.34 26.81
CA ALA A 36 -47.59 27.91 25.49
C ALA A 36 -48.77 27.84 24.52
N THR A 37 -48.61 28.41 23.31
CA THR A 37 -49.62 28.32 22.24
C THR A 37 -49.08 27.46 21.09
N TYR A 38 -49.83 26.43 20.72
CA TYR A 38 -49.55 25.57 19.57
C TYR A 38 -50.33 26.06 18.34
N ARG A 39 -49.65 26.26 17.22
CA ARG A 39 -50.24 26.83 15.98
C ARG A 39 -49.76 26.12 14.71
N ASN A 40 -49.49 24.81 14.79
CA ASN A 40 -48.97 24.03 13.66
C ASN A 40 -47.73 24.68 13.02
N ILE A 41 -46.74 25.01 13.85
CA ILE A 41 -45.54 25.74 13.43
C ILE A 41 -44.63 24.77 12.66
N GLN A 42 -44.37 25.07 11.39
CA GLN A 42 -43.52 24.25 10.53
C GLN A 42 -42.06 24.72 10.58
N VAL A 43 -41.13 23.77 10.62
CA VAL A 43 -39.70 24.02 10.51
C VAL A 43 -39.21 23.53 9.16
N THR A 44 -38.49 24.37 8.42
CA THR A 44 -37.85 24.00 7.16
C THR A 44 -36.34 24.16 7.27
N TYR A 45 -35.58 23.21 6.71
CA TYR A 45 -34.13 23.30 6.59
C TYR A 45 -33.75 23.09 5.13
N ASN A 46 -32.96 23.99 4.56
CA ASN A 46 -32.59 24.00 3.14
C ASN A 46 -33.79 23.84 2.18
N GLY A 47 -34.92 24.49 2.49
CA GLY A 47 -36.13 24.47 1.67
C GLY A 47 -37.03 23.24 1.85
N ALA A 48 -36.65 22.24 2.66
CA ALA A 48 -37.44 21.05 2.93
C ALA A 48 -38.09 21.10 4.32
N ALA A 49 -39.38 20.76 4.40
CA ALA A 49 -40.11 20.65 5.66
C ALA A 49 -39.56 19.50 6.53
N GLN A 50 -39.36 19.78 7.81
CA GLN A 50 -38.83 18.85 8.80
C GLN A 50 -39.95 18.34 9.69
N ASN A 51 -40.02 17.03 9.87
CA ASN A 51 -40.97 16.41 10.77
C ASN A 51 -40.34 16.24 12.16
N LEU A 52 -40.79 17.02 13.15
CA LEU A 52 -40.24 16.98 14.50
C LEU A 52 -41.08 16.08 15.39
N ALA A 53 -40.44 15.23 16.20
CA ALA A 53 -41.13 14.39 17.19
C ALA A 53 -41.82 15.22 18.30
N LEU A 54 -41.31 16.42 18.58
CA LEU A 54 -41.92 17.41 19.47
C LEU A 54 -42.16 18.69 18.68
N GLU A 55 -43.42 19.13 18.62
CA GLU A 55 -43.80 20.30 17.84
C GLU A 55 -43.34 21.62 18.49
N PRO A 56 -42.93 22.63 17.70
CA PRO A 56 -42.62 23.95 18.21
C PRO A 56 -43.86 24.68 18.75
N PHE A 57 -43.65 25.59 19.70
CA PHE A 57 -44.71 26.38 20.32
C PHE A 57 -44.30 27.84 20.54
N LEU A 58 -45.27 28.72 20.81
CA LEU A 58 -45.06 30.14 21.11
C LEU A 58 -45.18 30.41 22.61
N ILE A 59 -44.23 31.15 23.18
CA ILE A 59 -44.34 31.81 24.49
C ILE A 59 -43.98 33.28 24.30
N ASP A 60 -44.84 34.19 24.77
CA ASP A 60 -44.62 35.65 24.72
C ASP A 60 -44.23 36.16 23.32
N GLY A 61 -44.81 35.57 22.26
CA GLY A 61 -44.56 35.92 20.85
C GLY A 61 -43.28 35.32 20.25
N SER A 62 -42.49 34.58 21.02
CA SER A 62 -41.26 33.90 20.56
C SER A 62 -41.50 32.42 20.31
N VAL A 63 -41.00 31.91 19.19
CA VAL A 63 -41.10 30.48 18.82
C VAL A 63 -39.99 29.70 19.52
N TYR A 64 -40.36 28.63 20.23
CA TYR A 64 -39.45 27.71 20.87
C TYR A 64 -39.44 26.40 20.09
N VAL A 65 -38.25 26.04 19.60
CA VAL A 65 -38.00 24.78 18.89
C VAL A 65 -37.16 23.89 19.80
N PRO A 66 -37.49 22.60 19.97
CA PRO A 66 -36.68 21.69 20.75
C PRO A 66 -35.25 21.62 20.23
N LEU A 67 -34.28 21.99 21.06
CA LEU A 67 -32.87 22.06 20.68
C LEU A 67 -32.32 20.71 20.18
N ARG A 68 -32.80 19.59 20.74
CA ARG A 68 -32.42 18.25 20.27
C ARG A 68 -32.94 17.97 18.86
N ALA A 69 -34.19 18.35 18.56
CA ALA A 69 -34.75 18.18 17.23
C ALA A 69 -34.02 19.06 16.20
N PHE A 70 -33.59 20.27 16.59
CA PHE A 70 -32.71 21.09 15.77
C PHE A 70 -31.34 20.41 15.56
N GLY A 71 -30.76 19.85 16.61
CA GLY A 71 -29.51 19.10 16.56
C GLY A 71 -29.56 17.93 15.56
N ASP A 72 -30.64 17.15 15.57
CA ASP A 72 -30.85 16.05 14.62
C ASP A 72 -30.88 16.55 13.15
N ILE A 73 -31.44 17.75 12.91
CA ILE A 73 -31.48 18.36 11.57
C ILE A 73 -30.08 18.76 11.09
N VAL A 74 -29.25 19.31 11.99
CA VAL A 74 -27.94 19.91 11.62
C VAL A 74 -26.74 19.01 11.92
N GLY A 75 -26.96 17.76 12.33
CA GLY A 75 -25.90 16.79 12.63
C GLY A 75 -25.12 17.10 13.92
N VAL A 76 -25.77 17.73 14.90
CA VAL A 76 -25.19 18.08 16.20
C VAL A 76 -25.98 17.38 17.31
N SER A 77 -25.30 16.63 18.18
CA SER A 77 -25.93 16.00 19.33
C SER A 77 -26.03 16.98 20.51
N ALA A 78 -27.17 16.98 21.21
CA ALA A 78 -27.41 17.82 22.38
C ALA A 78 -27.63 16.98 23.65
N THR A 79 -26.78 17.19 24.66
CA THR A 79 -26.77 16.46 25.93
C THR A 79 -26.93 17.40 27.11
N TRP A 80 -27.86 17.11 28.03
CA TRP A 80 -28.03 17.88 29.26
C TRP A 80 -27.09 17.37 30.36
N ALA A 81 -26.26 18.24 30.90
CA ALA A 81 -25.37 17.99 32.03
C ALA A 81 -25.96 18.64 33.31
N PRO A 82 -26.70 17.89 34.14
CA PRO A 82 -27.42 18.45 35.29
C PRO A 82 -26.48 18.98 36.38
N ALA A 83 -25.28 18.39 36.52
CA ALA A 83 -24.31 18.80 37.55
C ALA A 83 -23.83 20.24 37.38
N SER A 84 -23.76 20.75 36.14
CA SER A 84 -23.33 22.10 35.82
C SER A 84 -24.44 22.97 35.23
N ASN A 85 -25.69 22.48 35.21
CA ASN A 85 -26.83 23.11 34.54
C ASN A 85 -26.50 23.55 33.10
N THR A 86 -25.80 22.70 32.34
CA THR A 86 -25.27 23.04 31.01
C THR A 86 -25.85 22.12 29.94
N VAL A 87 -26.26 22.68 28.79
CA VAL A 87 -26.48 21.88 27.59
C VAL A 87 -25.16 21.81 26.82
N ILE A 88 -24.66 20.61 26.58
CA ILE A 88 -23.45 20.33 25.80
C ILE A 88 -23.88 19.96 24.38
N LEU A 89 -23.36 20.68 23.39
CA LEU A 89 -23.54 20.37 21.98
C LEU A 89 -22.26 19.74 21.44
N THR A 90 -22.36 18.57 20.81
CA THR A 90 -21.22 17.81 20.27
C THR A 90 -21.52 17.33 18.85
N GLY A 91 -20.64 17.62 17.91
CA GLY A 91 -20.86 17.35 16.48
C GLY A 91 -20.85 18.62 15.64
N GLY A 92 -20.93 18.43 14.32
CA GLY A 92 -20.66 19.46 13.31
C GLY A 92 -19.33 19.19 12.61
N SER A 93 -19.39 18.58 11.42
CA SER A 93 -18.27 18.59 10.48
C SER A 93 -18.14 20.01 9.91
N SER A 94 -17.44 20.88 10.62
CA SER A 94 -16.69 21.93 9.96
C SER A 94 -15.48 21.22 9.36
N ASN A 95 -15.49 20.94 8.06
CA ASN A 95 -14.27 20.55 7.35
C ASN A 95 -13.19 21.54 7.78
N SER A 96 -12.21 21.05 8.52
CA SER A 96 -11.24 21.94 9.16
C SER A 96 -10.52 22.68 8.03
N GLU A 97 -10.29 23.99 8.15
CA GLU A 97 -9.54 24.76 7.14
C GLU A 97 -8.22 24.07 6.76
N SER A 98 -7.65 23.27 7.67
CA SER A 98 -6.51 22.38 7.42
C SER A 98 -6.78 21.26 6.41
N GLU A 99 -7.94 20.60 6.46
CA GLU A 99 -8.34 19.57 5.51
C GLU A 99 -8.68 20.18 4.14
N ILE A 100 -9.32 21.36 4.13
CA ILE A 100 -9.56 22.12 2.90
C ILE A 100 -8.21 22.57 2.30
N ALA A 101 -7.25 23.02 3.10
CA ALA A 101 -5.92 23.39 2.62
C ALA A 101 -5.15 22.18 2.07
N GLN A 102 -5.25 21.01 2.71
CA GLN A 102 -4.64 19.77 2.23
C GLN A 102 -5.28 19.29 0.92
N LEU A 103 -6.62 19.28 0.84
CA LEU A 103 -7.35 18.92 -0.37
C LEU A 103 -7.10 19.95 -1.50
N THR A 104 -6.97 21.23 -1.17
CA THR A 104 -6.63 22.27 -2.15
C THR A 104 -5.20 22.09 -2.65
N TYR A 105 -4.26 21.76 -1.78
CA TYR A 105 -2.89 21.44 -2.17
C TYR A 105 -2.83 20.19 -3.07
N GLN A 106 -3.54 19.12 -2.70
CA GLN A 106 -3.62 17.90 -3.51
C GLN A 106 -4.27 18.17 -4.88
N ASN A 107 -5.37 18.94 -4.93
CA ASN A 107 -5.99 19.34 -6.19
C ASN A 107 -5.08 20.24 -7.03
N THR A 108 -4.30 21.13 -6.41
CA THR A 108 -3.34 21.97 -7.12
C THR A 108 -2.21 21.15 -7.73
N LEU A 109 -1.68 20.15 -7.00
CA LEU A 109 -0.70 19.21 -7.51
C LEU A 109 -1.25 18.37 -8.67
N LEU A 110 -2.48 17.88 -8.51
CA LEU A 110 -3.15 17.09 -9.53
C LEU A 110 -3.43 17.92 -10.79
N GLN A 111 -3.86 19.19 -10.64
CA GLN A 111 -4.04 20.12 -11.76
C GLN A 111 -2.72 20.45 -12.47
N ARG A 112 -1.62 20.62 -11.73
CA ARG A 112 -0.28 20.81 -12.32
C ARG A 112 0.14 19.57 -13.12
N GLN A 113 -0.06 18.38 -12.58
CA GLN A 113 0.22 17.12 -13.32
C GLN A 113 -0.65 17.01 -14.57
N LEU A 114 -1.93 17.40 -14.50
CA LEU A 114 -2.84 17.44 -15.65
C LEU A 114 -2.39 18.46 -16.70
N GLN A 115 -1.92 19.63 -16.29
CA GLN A 115 -1.35 20.64 -17.19
C GLN A 115 -0.04 20.17 -17.82
N GLU A 116 0.83 19.50 -17.08
CA GLU A 116 2.07 18.92 -17.61
C GLU A 116 1.78 17.78 -18.59
N ALA A 117 0.82 16.91 -18.26
CA ALA A 117 0.34 15.86 -19.16
C ALA A 117 -0.27 16.47 -20.43
N ASN A 118 -1.08 17.51 -20.31
CA ASN A 118 -1.69 18.20 -21.45
C ASN A 118 -0.65 18.98 -22.29
N ALA A 119 0.34 19.61 -21.67
CA ALA A 119 1.41 20.30 -22.40
C ALA A 119 2.33 19.30 -23.13
N LYS A 120 2.57 18.12 -22.54
CA LYS A 120 3.22 16.99 -23.22
C LYS A 120 2.35 16.50 -24.38
N LEU A 121 1.04 16.33 -24.18
CA LEU A 121 0.08 15.94 -25.22
C LEU A 121 0.06 16.94 -26.38
N SER A 122 -0.02 18.24 -26.11
CA SER A 122 0.03 19.28 -27.14
C SER A 122 1.38 19.37 -27.86
N LYS A 123 2.48 18.94 -27.22
CA LYS A 123 3.79 18.78 -27.87
C LYS A 123 3.80 17.60 -28.84
N TYR A 124 3.11 16.50 -28.52
CA TYR A 124 2.86 15.39 -29.45
C TYR A 124 1.94 15.81 -30.61
N GLU A 125 0.90 16.60 -30.34
CA GLU A 125 -0.02 17.10 -31.38
C GLU A 125 0.63 18.13 -32.31
N SER A 126 1.53 18.98 -31.80
CA SER A 126 2.23 20.00 -32.59
C SER A 126 3.45 19.45 -33.34
N GLY A 127 3.98 18.28 -32.93
CA GLY A 127 4.96 17.51 -33.68
C GLY A 127 4.36 16.68 -34.82
N SER A 128 3.03 16.52 -34.82
CA SER A 128 2.28 15.85 -35.89
C SER A 128 2.06 16.77 -37.09
N SER A 129 3.13 17.05 -37.83
CA SER A 129 3.00 17.22 -39.28
C SER A 129 3.58 16.00 -39.97
N SER A 130 2.67 15.21 -40.57
CA SER A 130 2.88 14.08 -41.48
C SER A 130 3.38 12.73 -40.93
N ASN A 131 2.54 11.98 -40.23
CA ASN A 131 1.84 10.77 -40.76
C ASN A 131 1.06 10.09 -39.62
N GLY A 132 -0.10 9.52 -39.96
CA GLY A 132 -1.19 9.27 -39.02
C GLY A 132 -0.91 8.36 -37.82
N SER A 133 -1.26 8.87 -36.64
CA SER A 133 -1.63 8.05 -35.48
C SER A 133 -2.86 7.23 -35.86
N SER A 134 -2.64 5.96 -36.16
CA SER A 134 -3.66 4.99 -36.45
C SER A 134 -3.45 3.83 -35.49
N THR A 135 -4.37 3.66 -34.55
CA THR A 135 -4.46 2.44 -33.73
C THR A 135 -4.54 1.26 -34.70
N THR A 136 -3.48 0.46 -34.78
CA THR A 136 -3.43 -0.65 -35.73
C THR A 136 -4.30 -1.80 -35.20
N THR A 137 -5.01 -2.45 -36.12
CA THR A 137 -5.72 -3.71 -35.86
C THR A 137 -4.95 -4.79 -36.61
N GLY A 138 -4.34 -5.74 -35.90
CA GLY A 138 -3.61 -6.87 -36.50
C GLY A 138 -2.08 -6.71 -36.58
N THR A 139 -1.42 -7.66 -37.25
CA THR A 139 0.05 -7.88 -37.25
C THR A 139 0.85 -6.96 -38.18
N ASN A 140 0.37 -5.76 -38.51
CA ASN A 140 1.09 -4.82 -39.36
C ASN A 140 1.50 -3.57 -38.57
N ILE A 141 2.37 -3.74 -37.57
CA ILE A 141 2.90 -2.64 -36.78
C ILE A 141 4.22 -2.19 -37.44
N THR A 142 4.35 -0.90 -37.71
CA THR A 142 5.56 -0.39 -38.36
C THR A 142 6.71 -0.24 -37.37
N ALA A 143 7.96 -0.33 -37.85
CA ALA A 143 9.14 -0.13 -37.02
C ALA A 143 9.15 1.23 -36.30
N ALA A 144 8.59 2.28 -36.92
CA ALA A 144 8.47 3.60 -36.28
C ALA A 144 7.52 3.58 -35.08
N GLN A 145 6.41 2.85 -35.18
CA GLN A 145 5.43 2.71 -34.08
C GLN A 145 5.95 1.82 -32.95
N LEU A 146 6.70 0.77 -33.28
CA LEU A 146 7.41 -0.04 -32.28
C LEU A 146 8.39 0.84 -31.50
N LYS A 147 9.20 1.63 -32.21
CA LYS A 147 10.16 2.55 -31.60
C LYS A 147 9.51 3.61 -30.71
N GLU A 148 8.41 4.22 -31.16
CA GLU A 148 7.65 5.17 -30.32
C GLU A 148 7.12 4.49 -29.04
N THR A 149 6.77 3.21 -29.13
CA THR A 149 6.33 2.43 -27.97
C THR A 149 7.51 2.12 -27.04
N GLU A 150 8.66 1.71 -27.56
CA GLU A 150 9.89 1.52 -26.78
C GLU A 150 10.26 2.81 -26.02
N GLU A 151 10.33 3.95 -26.72
CA GLU A 151 10.64 5.26 -26.11
C GLU A 151 9.61 5.66 -25.02
N TYR A 152 8.33 5.31 -25.21
CA TYR A 152 7.30 5.48 -24.19
C TYR A 152 7.54 4.59 -22.97
N LEU A 153 7.87 3.31 -23.18
CA LEU A 153 8.12 2.36 -22.11
C LEU A 153 9.32 2.78 -21.27
N ASP A 154 10.44 3.12 -21.91
CA ASP A 154 11.63 3.66 -21.23
C ASP A 154 11.23 4.87 -20.36
N SER A 155 10.51 5.85 -20.93
CA SER A 155 10.15 7.07 -20.20
C SER A 155 9.21 6.84 -19.01
N MET A 156 8.38 5.79 -19.03
CA MET A 156 7.35 5.59 -18.01
C MET A 156 7.71 4.51 -16.99
N TYR A 157 8.59 3.59 -17.38
CA TYR A 157 8.80 2.35 -16.66
C TYR A 157 10.25 2.03 -16.35
N SER A 158 11.24 2.78 -16.87
CA SER A 158 12.66 2.50 -16.59
C SER A 158 12.96 2.52 -15.09
N ASP A 159 12.40 3.48 -14.35
CA ASP A 159 12.59 3.66 -12.91
C ASP A 159 11.42 3.15 -12.06
N TYR A 160 10.59 2.25 -12.61
CA TYR A 160 9.36 1.78 -11.96
C TYR A 160 9.60 1.17 -10.57
N PHE A 161 10.69 0.41 -10.42
CA PHE A 161 11.14 -0.07 -9.12
C PHE A 161 12.29 0.78 -8.61
N ASN A 162 12.22 1.18 -7.34
CA ASN A 162 13.34 1.85 -6.70
C ASN A 162 14.59 0.97 -6.76
N LYS A 163 15.69 1.51 -7.29
CA LYS A 163 17.00 0.86 -7.49
C LYS A 163 17.10 -0.13 -8.66
N ILE A 164 16.11 -0.16 -9.55
CA ILE A 164 16.21 -0.90 -10.80
C ILE A 164 15.99 0.08 -11.95
N ASP A 165 16.92 0.11 -12.90
CA ASP A 165 16.79 0.85 -14.15
C ASP A 165 16.58 -0.15 -15.28
N PHE A 166 15.42 -0.13 -15.90
CA PHE A 166 15.05 -1.05 -16.97
C PHE A 166 15.20 -0.40 -18.34
N ASP A 167 15.80 -1.15 -19.26
CA ASP A 167 15.76 -0.87 -20.69
C ASP A 167 14.71 -1.75 -21.37
N PHE A 168 13.99 -1.20 -22.35
CA PHE A 168 12.95 -1.91 -23.07
C PHE A 168 13.29 -2.09 -24.56
N SER A 169 13.08 -3.29 -25.08
CA SER A 169 13.07 -3.55 -26.52
C SER A 169 11.80 -4.28 -26.92
N LEU A 170 11.17 -3.80 -27.99
CA LEU A 170 9.93 -4.31 -28.53
C LEU A 170 10.09 -4.58 -30.02
N THR A 171 10.13 -5.85 -30.37
CA THR A 171 10.15 -6.29 -31.76
C THR A 171 8.85 -7.00 -32.12
N GLN A 172 8.65 -7.27 -33.40
CA GLN A 172 7.46 -7.94 -33.89
C GLN A 172 7.84 -9.15 -34.73
N THR A 173 7.15 -10.26 -34.49
CA THR A 173 7.08 -11.41 -35.39
C THR A 173 5.79 -11.42 -36.20
N SER A 174 5.66 -12.39 -37.10
CA SER A 174 4.41 -12.62 -37.84
C SER A 174 3.20 -12.95 -36.95
N SER A 175 3.40 -13.31 -35.67
CA SER A 175 2.35 -13.82 -34.79
C SER A 175 2.22 -13.12 -33.44
N HIS A 176 3.27 -12.48 -32.94
CA HIS A 176 3.30 -11.82 -31.62
C HIS A 176 4.28 -10.64 -31.62
N LEU A 177 4.21 -9.84 -30.57
CA LEU A 177 5.26 -8.91 -30.16
C LEU A 177 6.21 -9.63 -29.22
N ASP A 178 7.51 -9.41 -29.41
CA ASP A 178 8.55 -9.83 -28.48
C ASP A 178 8.99 -8.63 -27.66
N LEU A 179 8.80 -8.70 -26.35
CA LEU A 179 9.17 -7.68 -25.39
C LEU A 179 10.32 -8.17 -24.51
N THR A 180 11.48 -7.53 -24.63
CA THR A 180 12.60 -7.72 -23.70
C THR A 180 12.67 -6.55 -22.74
N ILE A 181 12.76 -6.85 -21.44
CA ILE A 181 12.98 -5.88 -20.37
C ILE A 181 14.30 -6.27 -19.69
N SER A 182 15.32 -5.44 -19.80
CA SER A 182 16.66 -5.78 -19.30
C SER A 182 17.15 -4.81 -18.22
N TYR A 183 17.99 -5.30 -17.32
CA TYR A 183 18.77 -4.51 -16.37
C TYR A 183 20.17 -5.15 -16.24
N SER A 184 21.19 -4.42 -15.77
CA SER A 184 22.60 -4.81 -16.04
C SER A 184 23.54 -4.82 -14.83
N THR A 185 23.20 -4.12 -13.73
CA THR A 185 24.09 -4.04 -12.56
C THR A 185 23.79 -5.10 -11.52
N ARG A 186 24.82 -5.52 -10.78
CA ARG A 186 24.66 -6.47 -9.67
C ARG A 186 23.74 -5.94 -8.57
N SER A 187 23.75 -4.63 -8.33
CA SER A 187 22.87 -3.99 -7.35
C SER A 187 21.40 -4.04 -7.78
N GLU A 188 21.13 -3.81 -9.07
CA GLU A 188 19.79 -3.96 -9.66
C GLU A 188 19.33 -5.40 -9.56
N ASN A 189 20.20 -6.37 -9.87
CA ASN A 189 19.88 -7.78 -9.75
C ASN A 189 19.47 -8.18 -8.32
N ASN A 190 20.21 -7.71 -7.32
CA ASN A 190 19.84 -7.93 -5.92
C ASN A 190 18.51 -7.26 -5.56
N ALA A 191 18.22 -6.06 -6.11
CA ALA A 191 16.94 -5.40 -5.89
C ALA A 191 15.78 -6.15 -6.59
N PHE A 192 16.01 -6.68 -7.79
CA PHE A 192 15.04 -7.47 -8.54
C PHE A 192 14.71 -8.77 -7.81
N ASN A 193 15.73 -9.53 -7.38
CA ASN A 193 15.60 -10.75 -6.58
C ASN A 193 14.88 -10.50 -5.24
N ASN A 194 14.93 -9.26 -4.73
CA ASN A 194 14.20 -8.84 -3.54
C ASN A 194 12.77 -8.34 -3.79
N THR A 195 12.35 -8.27 -5.04
CA THR A 195 11.00 -7.83 -5.42
C THR A 195 10.07 -9.04 -5.53
N SER A 196 8.97 -9.03 -4.79
CA SER A 196 7.98 -10.13 -4.84
C SER A 196 7.44 -10.38 -6.27
N GLU A 197 7.17 -11.64 -6.62
CA GLU A 197 6.53 -12.02 -7.90
C GLU A 197 5.24 -11.23 -8.16
N LYS A 198 4.44 -10.95 -7.12
CA LYS A 198 3.21 -10.14 -7.22
C LYS A 198 3.45 -8.72 -7.73
N ASN A 199 4.57 -8.10 -7.36
CA ASN A 199 4.91 -6.76 -7.82
C ASN A 199 5.49 -6.80 -9.24
N ILE A 200 6.30 -7.82 -9.55
CA ILE A 200 6.82 -8.06 -10.90
C ILE A 200 5.68 -8.34 -11.88
N THR A 201 4.72 -9.21 -11.55
CA THR A 201 3.55 -9.48 -12.39
C THR A 201 2.68 -8.24 -12.61
N LYS A 202 2.46 -7.40 -11.58
CA LYS A 202 1.76 -6.11 -11.74
C LYS A 202 2.48 -5.15 -12.67
N PHE A 203 3.81 -5.08 -12.57
CA PHE A 203 4.64 -4.29 -13.47
C PHE A 203 4.50 -4.78 -14.92
N ILE A 204 4.69 -6.09 -15.17
CA ILE A 204 4.49 -6.71 -16.48
C ILE A 204 3.08 -6.44 -17.03
N GLN A 205 2.05 -6.55 -16.19
CA GLN A 205 0.66 -6.28 -16.59
C GLN A 205 0.47 -4.84 -17.07
N LYS A 206 1.02 -3.85 -16.36
CA LYS A 206 0.95 -2.44 -16.76
C LYS A 206 1.62 -2.20 -18.10
N VAL A 207 2.87 -2.62 -18.22
CA VAL A 207 3.66 -2.53 -19.47
C VAL A 207 2.89 -3.17 -20.64
N CYS A 208 2.44 -4.41 -20.48
CA CYS A 208 1.71 -5.11 -21.54
C CYS A 208 0.35 -4.48 -21.88
N ASN A 209 -0.34 -3.87 -20.90
CA ASN A 209 -1.62 -3.21 -21.14
C ASN A 209 -1.44 -1.92 -21.94
N ASP A 210 -0.38 -1.15 -21.69
CA ASP A 210 -0.08 0.06 -22.45
C ASP A 210 0.36 -0.27 -23.88
N ILE A 211 1.20 -1.31 -24.05
CA ILE A 211 1.53 -1.84 -25.39
C ILE A 211 0.25 -2.25 -26.12
N ALA A 212 -0.66 -2.99 -25.47
CA ALA A 212 -1.91 -3.45 -26.07
C ALA A 212 -2.94 -2.33 -26.32
N ALA A 213 -2.80 -1.16 -25.67
CA ALA A 213 -3.63 0.01 -25.95
C ALA A 213 -3.27 0.62 -27.32
N THR A 214 -1.98 0.59 -27.66
CA THR A 214 -1.42 1.09 -28.93
C THR A 214 -1.51 0.06 -30.05
N HIS A 215 -1.25 -1.22 -29.72
CA HIS A 215 -1.15 -2.35 -30.66
C HIS A 215 -2.20 -3.42 -30.34
N LYS A 216 -3.41 -3.29 -30.90
CA LYS A 216 -4.53 -4.18 -30.58
C LYS A 216 -4.49 -5.48 -31.39
N ASP A 217 -5.05 -6.54 -30.81
CA ASP A 217 -5.19 -7.88 -31.44
C ASP A 217 -3.85 -8.58 -31.76
N ILE A 218 -2.85 -8.40 -30.89
CA ILE A 218 -1.59 -9.13 -30.94
C ILE A 218 -1.28 -9.75 -29.57
N GLU A 219 -0.68 -10.94 -29.60
CA GLU A 219 -0.09 -11.57 -28.41
C GLU A 219 1.24 -10.89 -28.08
N ILE A 220 1.58 -10.79 -26.81
CA ILE A 220 2.90 -10.33 -26.35
C ILE A 220 3.58 -11.51 -25.69
N GLN A 221 4.74 -11.90 -26.18
CA GLN A 221 5.68 -12.79 -25.50
C GLN A 221 6.80 -11.91 -24.98
N GLY A 222 7.26 -12.16 -23.77
CA GLY A 222 8.31 -11.33 -23.23
C GLY A 222 9.13 -11.98 -22.14
N VAL A 223 10.28 -11.36 -21.91
CA VAL A 223 11.29 -11.78 -20.96
C VAL A 223 11.76 -10.59 -20.14
N ILE A 224 11.96 -10.80 -18.85
CA ILE A 224 12.80 -9.94 -18.02
C ILE A 224 14.15 -10.65 -17.84
N GLU A 225 15.24 -9.97 -18.14
CA GLU A 225 16.59 -10.54 -18.09
C GLU A 225 17.60 -9.66 -17.35
N TYR A 226 18.56 -10.32 -16.70
CA TYR A 226 19.78 -9.71 -16.20
C TYR A 226 20.87 -9.83 -17.27
N SER A 227 21.10 -8.73 -18.01
CA SER A 227 21.89 -8.71 -19.24
C SER A 227 23.40 -8.88 -19.04
N ASN A 228 23.90 -8.82 -17.79
CA ASN A 228 25.34 -8.99 -17.53
C ASN A 228 25.82 -10.43 -17.78
N ASP A 229 24.95 -11.40 -17.54
CA ASP A 229 25.24 -12.85 -17.62
C ASP A 229 24.16 -13.59 -18.42
N ASP A 230 23.42 -12.87 -19.27
CA ASP A 230 22.34 -13.39 -20.12
C ASP A 230 21.33 -14.27 -19.36
N GLN A 231 21.03 -13.90 -18.11
CA GLN A 231 20.13 -14.67 -17.25
C GLN A 231 18.70 -14.21 -17.43
N GLU A 232 17.87 -15.04 -18.06
CA GLU A 232 16.42 -14.90 -18.00
C GLU A 232 15.96 -15.01 -16.54
N LYS A 233 15.17 -14.04 -16.08
CA LYS A 233 14.59 -13.99 -14.73
C LYS A 233 13.12 -14.32 -14.75
N VAL A 234 12.40 -13.90 -15.78
CA VAL A 234 10.97 -14.15 -15.93
C VAL A 234 10.64 -14.24 -17.42
N SER A 235 10.03 -15.33 -17.86
CA SER A 235 9.28 -15.37 -19.13
C SER A 235 7.80 -15.16 -18.88
N PHE A 236 7.12 -14.51 -19.81
CA PHE A 236 5.69 -14.28 -19.72
C PHE A 236 5.02 -14.23 -21.09
N THR A 237 3.71 -14.42 -21.07
CA THR A 237 2.86 -14.25 -22.25
C THR A 237 1.59 -13.51 -21.88
N ARG A 238 1.17 -12.55 -22.71
CA ARG A 238 -0.17 -11.98 -22.71
C ARG A 238 -0.86 -12.35 -24.02
N SER A 239 -1.83 -13.24 -23.93
CA SER A 239 -2.66 -13.62 -25.07
C SER A 239 -3.53 -12.45 -25.59
N LYS A 240 -4.03 -12.57 -26.82
CA LYS A 240 -5.02 -11.64 -27.42
C LYS A 240 -6.26 -11.42 -26.55
N ALA A 241 -6.66 -12.43 -25.78
CA ALA A 241 -7.79 -12.38 -24.85
C ALA A 241 -7.44 -11.74 -23.49
N ALA A 242 -6.27 -11.09 -23.38
CA ALA A 242 -5.75 -10.47 -22.16
C ALA A 242 -5.56 -11.45 -20.98
N LYS A 243 -5.35 -12.74 -21.27
CA LYS A 243 -4.90 -13.72 -20.27
C LYS A 243 -3.39 -13.74 -20.19
N TYR A 244 -2.87 -13.84 -18.97
CA TYR A 244 -1.44 -13.85 -18.69
C TYR A 244 -0.96 -15.23 -18.25
N SER A 245 0.27 -15.56 -18.62
CA SER A 245 1.07 -16.67 -18.10
C SER A 245 2.44 -16.13 -17.71
N TYR A 246 3.01 -16.63 -16.62
CA TYR A 246 4.33 -16.23 -16.11
C TYR A 246 5.12 -17.48 -15.75
N ASN A 247 6.42 -17.43 -15.97
CA ASN A 247 7.38 -18.44 -15.56
C ASN A 247 8.59 -17.71 -14.98
N PHE A 248 8.75 -17.79 -13.66
CA PHE A 248 9.90 -17.19 -12.97
C PHE A 248 11.07 -18.17 -13.05
N ALA A 249 12.22 -17.69 -13.53
CA ALA A 249 13.47 -18.43 -13.44
C ALA A 249 14.01 -18.25 -12.01
N PHE A 250 14.32 -19.37 -11.37
CA PHE A 250 14.70 -19.39 -9.97
C PHE A 250 16.21 -19.41 -9.80
N ASP A 251 16.71 -18.49 -8.97
CA ASP A 251 18.11 -18.40 -8.61
C ASP A 251 18.33 -19.12 -7.27
N GLU A 252 18.93 -20.32 -7.32
CA GLU A 252 19.21 -21.14 -6.14
C GLU A 252 20.05 -20.40 -5.09
N ASP A 253 20.97 -19.53 -5.52
CA ASP A 253 21.85 -18.80 -4.61
C ASP A 253 21.09 -17.73 -3.82
N THR A 254 20.06 -17.12 -4.41
CA THR A 254 19.18 -16.18 -3.68
C THR A 254 18.41 -16.88 -2.56
N LEU A 255 17.97 -18.12 -2.76
CA LEU A 255 17.29 -18.88 -1.71
C LEU A 255 18.27 -19.28 -0.60
N LYS A 256 19.52 -19.61 -0.95
CA LYS A 256 20.57 -19.86 0.05
C LYS A 256 20.84 -18.61 0.90
N ASP A 257 20.97 -17.44 0.28
CA ASP A 257 21.17 -16.17 0.98
C ASP A 257 20.00 -15.87 1.93
N LEU A 258 18.75 -16.10 1.49
CA LEU A 258 17.56 -15.93 2.33
C LEU A 258 17.53 -16.90 3.51
N ILE A 259 17.90 -18.17 3.29
CA ILE A 259 18.01 -19.16 4.36
C ILE A 259 19.07 -18.72 5.36
N GLU A 260 20.22 -18.21 4.91
CA GLU A 260 21.27 -17.72 5.80
C GLU A 260 20.79 -16.53 6.63
N GLU A 261 20.07 -15.57 6.04
CA GLU A 261 19.44 -14.44 6.74
C GLU A 261 18.41 -14.90 7.78
N GLU A 262 17.53 -15.82 7.40
CA GLU A 262 16.44 -16.31 8.27
C GLU A 262 16.95 -17.18 9.43
N THR A 263 18.06 -17.89 9.21
CA THR A 263 18.62 -18.82 10.21
C THR A 263 19.78 -18.24 11.02
N ASP A 264 20.35 -17.10 10.62
CA ASP A 264 21.62 -16.59 11.15
C ASP A 264 22.70 -17.70 11.15
N GLY A 265 22.71 -18.50 10.08
CA GLY A 265 23.61 -19.65 9.89
C GLY A 265 23.45 -20.79 10.90
N SER A 266 22.36 -20.86 11.68
CA SER A 266 22.21 -21.86 12.74
C SER A 266 20.77 -22.32 13.01
N ILE A 267 20.62 -23.54 13.53
CA ILE A 267 19.34 -24.13 13.95
C ILE A 267 19.38 -24.45 15.44
N SER A 268 18.35 -24.06 16.19
CA SER A 268 18.20 -24.41 17.61
C SER A 268 17.51 -25.77 17.75
N LEU A 269 18.14 -26.69 18.47
CA LEU A 269 17.61 -28.02 18.75
C LEU A 269 17.13 -28.15 20.20
N GLY A 270 16.44 -27.11 20.67
CA GLY A 270 15.88 -27.05 22.03
C GLY A 270 16.97 -27.10 23.10
N SER A 271 16.93 -28.10 23.99
CA SER A 271 17.92 -28.23 25.08
C SER A 271 19.34 -28.60 24.61
N ILE A 272 19.52 -28.99 23.34
CA ILE A 272 20.85 -29.19 22.73
C ILE A 272 21.53 -27.84 22.45
N GLY A 273 20.76 -26.77 22.29
CA GLY A 273 21.25 -25.44 21.92
C GLY A 273 21.32 -25.22 20.41
N SER A 274 21.96 -24.11 20.03
CA SER A 274 22.15 -23.74 18.62
C SER A 274 23.27 -24.56 17.98
N VAL A 275 23.01 -25.01 16.75
CA VAL A 275 23.92 -25.83 15.94
C VAL A 275 24.09 -25.16 14.58
N THR A 276 25.35 -24.94 14.18
CA THR A 276 25.70 -24.31 12.90
C THR A 276 25.26 -25.15 11.70
N ILE A 277 24.73 -24.49 10.67
CA ILE A 277 24.50 -25.05 9.34
C ILE A 277 25.84 -25.03 8.61
N SER A 278 26.37 -26.20 8.25
CA SER A 278 27.64 -26.34 7.53
C SER A 278 27.51 -26.28 6.01
N ASP A 279 26.33 -26.59 5.47
CA ASP A 279 26.06 -26.56 4.03
C ASP A 279 24.55 -26.45 3.77
N THR A 280 24.20 -25.84 2.64
CA THR A 280 22.81 -25.62 2.19
C THR A 280 22.69 -25.98 0.71
N ASP A 281 21.88 -26.99 0.41
CA ASP A 281 21.57 -27.45 -0.94
C ASP A 281 20.11 -27.09 -1.28
N VAL A 282 19.89 -26.38 -2.38
CA VAL A 282 18.57 -25.97 -2.84
C VAL A 282 18.36 -26.57 -4.22
N ALA A 283 17.32 -27.38 -4.38
CA ALA A 283 17.03 -28.07 -5.63
C ALA A 283 15.58 -27.91 -6.04
N ILE A 284 15.35 -27.58 -7.30
CA ILE A 284 14.03 -27.34 -7.87
C ILE A 284 13.59 -28.57 -8.68
N ARG A 285 12.35 -29.00 -8.49
CA ARG A 285 11.74 -30.04 -9.33
C ARG A 285 10.64 -29.44 -10.18
N GLU A 286 10.96 -29.16 -11.45
CA GLU A 286 10.07 -28.53 -12.45
C GLU A 286 8.73 -29.28 -12.61
N VAL A 287 8.73 -30.60 -12.49
CA VAL A 287 7.52 -31.44 -12.71
C VAL A 287 6.44 -31.20 -11.64
N ARG A 288 6.81 -30.63 -10.49
CA ARG A 288 5.90 -30.44 -9.36
C ARG A 288 5.86 -29.01 -8.81
N SER A 289 6.59 -28.08 -9.44
CA SER A 289 6.64 -26.71 -8.95
C SER A 289 7.03 -26.68 -7.46
N THR A 290 8.05 -27.48 -7.08
CA THR A 290 8.47 -27.68 -5.69
C THR A 290 9.94 -27.34 -5.51
N VAL A 291 10.25 -26.54 -4.49
CA VAL A 291 11.61 -26.26 -3.99
C VAL A 291 11.92 -27.23 -2.86
N ASN A 292 13.07 -27.91 -2.94
CA ASN A 292 13.57 -28.76 -1.86
C ASN A 292 14.85 -28.15 -1.30
N VAL A 293 14.79 -27.75 -0.04
CA VAL A 293 15.92 -27.21 0.71
C VAL A 293 16.47 -28.28 1.62
N LYS A 294 17.77 -28.55 1.53
CA LYS A 294 18.50 -29.42 2.46
C LYS A 294 19.51 -28.62 3.25
N LEU A 295 19.40 -28.66 4.57
CA LEU A 295 20.34 -28.04 5.50
C LEU A 295 21.18 -29.12 6.16
N TYR A 296 22.50 -29.00 6.10
CA TYR A 296 23.41 -29.95 6.74
C TYR A 296 23.96 -29.33 8.01
N LEU A 297 23.70 -29.95 9.16
CA LEU A 297 24.12 -29.44 10.46
C LEU A 297 25.49 -29.96 10.86
N SER A 298 26.31 -29.07 11.43
CA SER A 298 27.55 -29.40 12.12
C SER A 298 27.29 -29.92 13.54
N ILE A 299 26.47 -30.96 13.66
CA ILE A 299 26.09 -31.58 14.94
C ILE A 299 27.07 -32.70 15.34
N SER A 300 27.38 -32.83 16.65
CA SER A 300 28.21 -33.92 17.17
C SER A 300 27.41 -35.21 17.36
N SER A 301 28.06 -36.37 17.29
CA SER A 301 27.46 -37.69 17.51
C SER A 301 26.70 -37.80 18.85
N ASP A 302 27.24 -37.18 19.91
CA ASP A 302 26.62 -37.15 21.23
C ASP A 302 25.30 -36.37 21.19
N ASN A 303 25.26 -35.26 20.45
CA ASN A 303 24.05 -34.46 20.29
C ASN A 303 23.04 -35.11 19.34
N VAL A 304 23.49 -35.85 18.32
CA VAL A 304 22.60 -36.72 17.52
C VAL A 304 21.95 -37.79 18.41
N THR A 305 22.73 -38.40 19.32
CA THR A 305 22.21 -39.39 20.28
C THR A 305 21.24 -38.77 21.30
N LYS A 306 21.47 -37.52 21.72
CA LYS A 306 20.51 -36.79 22.55
C LYS A 306 19.22 -36.50 21.79
N TRP A 307 19.34 -36.07 20.52
CA TRP A 307 18.19 -35.78 19.66
C TRP A 307 17.35 -37.03 19.42
N SER A 308 17.96 -38.18 19.10
CA SER A 308 17.25 -39.45 18.91
C SER A 308 16.44 -39.83 20.16
N GLY A 309 17.00 -39.60 21.35
CA GLY A 309 16.33 -39.82 22.63
C GLY A 309 15.17 -38.87 22.96
N PHE A 310 14.94 -37.80 22.19
CA PHE A 310 13.81 -36.90 22.42
C PHE A 310 12.48 -37.53 21.98
N THR A 311 11.43 -37.27 22.75
CA THR A 311 10.05 -37.56 22.34
C THR A 311 9.66 -36.73 21.11
N THR A 312 8.67 -37.19 20.35
CA THR A 312 8.13 -36.45 19.19
C THR A 312 7.68 -35.03 19.57
N SER A 313 7.10 -34.84 20.76
CA SER A 313 6.71 -33.51 21.26
C SER A 313 7.91 -32.60 21.54
N GLN A 314 8.99 -33.15 22.11
CA GLN A 314 10.23 -32.39 22.33
C GLN A 314 10.89 -32.00 21.01
N LYS A 315 10.98 -32.93 20.04
CA LYS A 315 11.50 -32.66 18.69
C LYS A 315 10.68 -31.57 17.98
N ARG A 316 9.34 -31.69 18.02
CA ARG A 316 8.43 -30.69 17.45
C ARG A 316 8.61 -29.32 18.06
N ASN A 317 8.57 -29.22 19.40
CA ASN A 317 8.69 -27.94 20.08
C ASN A 317 10.05 -27.28 19.87
N ALA A 318 11.11 -28.08 19.63
CA ALA A 318 12.43 -27.56 19.37
C ALA A 318 12.54 -26.87 18.00
N ILE A 319 11.99 -27.48 16.94
CA ILE A 319 12.38 -27.14 15.56
C ILE A 319 11.24 -26.64 14.66
N LYS A 320 9.97 -26.93 15.00
CA LYS A 320 8.81 -26.63 14.14
C LYS A 320 8.78 -25.15 13.72
N GLY A 321 8.92 -24.24 14.68
CA GLY A 321 8.84 -22.80 14.40
C GLY A 321 9.92 -22.33 13.42
N GLN A 322 11.15 -22.86 13.51
CA GLN A 322 12.22 -22.49 12.59
C GLN A 322 11.99 -23.05 11.18
N LEU A 323 11.52 -24.29 11.08
CA LEU A 323 11.17 -24.90 9.79
C LEU A 323 10.02 -24.15 9.11
N GLU A 324 8.99 -23.76 9.86
CA GLU A 324 7.89 -22.92 9.36
C GLU A 324 8.39 -21.54 8.94
N SER A 325 9.28 -20.89 9.72
CA SER A 325 9.86 -19.59 9.37
C SER A 325 10.63 -19.62 8.05
N ILE A 326 11.49 -20.64 7.86
CA ILE A 326 12.23 -20.84 6.61
C ILE A 326 11.27 -21.11 5.44
N GLN A 327 10.27 -21.98 5.65
CA GLN A 327 9.28 -22.30 4.64
C GLN A 327 8.49 -21.06 4.22
N ASP A 328 7.99 -20.28 5.18
CA ASP A 328 7.23 -19.06 4.95
C ASP A 328 8.08 -18.00 4.23
N ALA A 329 9.33 -17.77 4.68
CA ALA A 329 10.24 -16.83 4.04
C ALA A 329 10.48 -17.19 2.57
N LEU A 330 10.71 -18.47 2.27
CA LEU A 330 10.87 -18.95 0.90
C LEU A 330 9.56 -18.79 0.10
N MET A 331 8.40 -19.17 0.67
CA MET A 331 7.08 -19.04 0.01
C MET A 331 6.63 -17.58 -0.20
N GLU A 332 7.19 -16.61 0.52
CA GLU A 332 7.00 -15.19 0.20
C GLU A 332 7.77 -14.76 -1.06
N ARG A 333 8.85 -15.48 -1.39
CA ARG A 333 9.73 -15.20 -2.53
C ARG A 333 9.51 -16.12 -3.72
N THR A 334 8.81 -17.24 -3.54
CA THR A 334 8.46 -18.19 -4.61
C THR A 334 6.97 -18.57 -4.57
N SER A 335 6.36 -18.78 -5.75
CA SER A 335 5.05 -19.41 -5.88
C SER A 335 5.06 -20.95 -5.79
N TYR A 336 6.22 -21.56 -5.52
CA TYR A 336 6.39 -23.00 -5.40
C TYR A 336 6.09 -23.55 -4.01
N ASP A 337 5.71 -24.82 -4.00
CA ASP A 337 5.64 -25.64 -2.80
C ASP A 337 7.05 -25.81 -2.22
N VAL A 338 7.24 -25.49 -0.94
CA VAL A 338 8.56 -25.57 -0.30
C VAL A 338 8.62 -26.74 0.65
N ASN A 339 9.61 -27.62 0.46
CA ASN A 339 9.98 -28.64 1.44
C ASN A 339 11.33 -28.25 2.05
N VAL A 340 11.46 -28.39 3.37
CA VAL A 340 12.73 -28.16 4.08
C VAL A 340 13.12 -29.43 4.84
N MET A 341 14.33 -29.92 4.58
CA MET A 341 14.90 -31.11 5.19
C MET A 341 16.20 -30.76 5.90
N ILE A 342 16.39 -31.30 7.09
CA ILE A 342 17.61 -31.10 7.89
C ILE A 342 18.32 -32.43 8.02
N TYR A 343 19.62 -32.43 7.77
CA TYR A 343 20.50 -33.59 7.84
C TYR A 343 21.64 -33.36 8.83
N ASP A 344 22.20 -34.44 9.37
CA ASP A 344 23.53 -34.40 9.97
C ASP A 344 24.64 -34.46 8.90
N ARG A 345 25.90 -34.44 9.32
CA ARG A 345 27.07 -34.55 8.42
C ARG A 345 27.18 -35.89 7.70
N GLU A 346 26.51 -36.93 8.18
CA GLU A 346 26.48 -38.26 7.58
C GLU A 346 25.29 -38.43 6.62
N SER A 347 24.54 -37.34 6.35
CA SER A 347 23.32 -37.34 5.54
C SER A 347 22.17 -38.16 6.14
N ASN A 348 22.17 -38.37 7.46
CA ASN A 348 21.00 -38.89 8.15
C ASN A 348 20.00 -37.75 8.37
N THR A 349 18.73 -37.98 8.05
CA THR A 349 17.67 -36.99 8.30
C THR A 349 17.53 -36.73 9.81
N ILE A 350 17.39 -35.47 10.21
CA ILE A 350 17.10 -35.04 11.58
C ILE A 350 15.62 -34.69 11.71
N ALA A 351 15.13 -33.87 10.78
CA ALA A 351 13.75 -33.40 10.70
C ALA A 351 13.43 -32.95 9.28
N GLN A 352 12.14 -32.95 8.93
CA GLN A 352 11.65 -32.36 7.69
C GLN A 352 10.25 -31.76 7.88
N ILE A 353 9.97 -30.72 7.10
CA ILE A 353 8.63 -30.18 6.86
C ILE A 353 8.33 -30.27 5.36
N ASN A 354 7.18 -30.84 5.03
CA ASN A 354 6.67 -30.89 3.66
C ASN A 354 5.86 -29.63 3.34
N SER A 355 5.55 -29.41 2.07
CA SER A 355 4.77 -28.27 1.59
C SER A 355 3.34 -28.19 2.14
N ASP A 356 2.78 -29.30 2.62
CA ASP A 356 1.48 -29.35 3.31
C ASP A 356 1.59 -29.05 4.81
N GLY A 357 2.79 -28.71 5.29
CA GLY A 357 3.09 -28.48 6.70
C GLY A 357 3.25 -29.75 7.53
N ASP A 358 3.22 -30.94 6.90
CA ASP A 358 3.43 -32.18 7.63
C ASP A 358 4.89 -32.30 8.09
N LEU A 359 5.05 -32.56 9.38
CA LEU A 359 6.34 -32.59 10.06
C LEU A 359 6.68 -34.04 10.42
N SER A 360 7.87 -34.46 10.03
CA SER A 360 8.41 -35.74 10.43
C SER A 360 9.83 -35.61 10.97
N TYR A 361 10.17 -36.53 11.86
CA TYR A 361 11.44 -36.55 12.58
C TYR A 361 11.96 -37.98 12.55
N THR A 362 13.26 -38.13 12.40
CA THR A 362 13.89 -39.44 12.48
C THR A 362 14.05 -39.84 13.94
N ASN A 363 13.84 -41.13 14.23
CA ASN A 363 14.02 -41.69 15.56
C ASN A 363 15.49 -41.93 15.87
#